data_AF-A0A7S4JTG9-F1
#
_entry.id   AF-A0A7S4JTG9-F1
#
_cell.length_a   1.000
_cell.length_b   1.000
_cell.length_c   1.000
_cell.angle_alpha   90.00
_cell.angle_beta   90.00
_cell.angle_gamma   90.00
#
_symmetry.space_group_name_H-M   'P 1'
#
loop_
_entity.id
_entity.type
_entity.pdbx_description
1 polymer ?
#
loop_
_entity_poly.entity_id
_entity_poly.type
_entity_poly.pdbx_seq_one_letter_code
_entity_poly.pdbx_strand_id
1 'polypeptide(L)'
;MKREVTPRRTGAARPSLIRGLFGVVLVASVMNFLFVFLKCEDEVGGQLKKKLEQFSTKKSVHVAHQATGDGTNQKEVSKAKATIAYAVSVTGCAAASDNLVQGAAVLGHSVRLSSIENPSSGSKYNYHLIAFVHPQAKACSHLFEKLGYEVLIRETPINVSDIRNEVYRADIAKQSCCGEKEFIKLYSYTLTDYPVVVHLDLDSVVLKPFDDLFDSMIDGPSAPARKRIPVMPGSPMPDAVHAFFTRDYNMVNLGHKHPGMQGGFLVVKPNTEYFEEYRELILEGNFKAGAGWNGTYGGYFG
;
A
#
# COMPACT_ATOMS: atom_id res chain seq x y z
N MET A 1 65.44 21.50 -33.39
CA MET A 1 64.70 20.55 -34.24
C MET A 1 63.20 20.80 -34.07
N LYS A 2 62.57 21.50 -35.03
CA LYS A 2 61.11 21.71 -35.09
C LYS A 2 60.56 20.71 -36.12
N ARG A 3 59.55 19.91 -35.77
CA ARG A 3 58.82 19.05 -36.73
C ARG A 3 57.48 19.70 -37.04
N GLU A 4 57.28 20.05 -38.30
CA GLU A 4 56.00 20.39 -38.90
C GLU A 4 55.09 19.16 -38.98
N VAL A 5 53.82 19.33 -38.66
CA VAL A 5 52.75 18.33 -38.82
C VAL A 5 51.80 18.85 -39.89
N THR A 6 51.71 18.12 -41.00
CA THR A 6 50.79 18.37 -42.12
C THR A 6 49.38 17.83 -41.81
N PRO A 7 48.30 18.51 -42.26
CA PRO A 7 46.93 18.05 -42.01
C PRO A 7 46.46 17.03 -43.06
N ARG A 8 45.78 15.96 -42.60
CA ARG A 8 45.13 14.94 -43.43
C ARG A 8 43.80 15.45 -43.99
N ARG A 9 43.61 15.31 -45.31
CA ARG A 9 42.34 15.50 -46.02
C ARG A 9 41.31 14.46 -45.60
N THR A 10 40.13 14.91 -45.20
CA THR A 10 38.92 14.10 -44.98
C THR A 10 38.18 13.90 -46.31
N GLY A 11 37.97 12.63 -46.69
CA GLY A 11 37.15 12.25 -47.85
C GLY A 11 35.65 12.32 -47.55
N ALA A 12 34.88 12.84 -48.49
CA ALA A 12 33.42 12.92 -48.42
C ALA A 12 32.78 11.54 -48.64
N ALA A 13 31.92 11.12 -47.70
CA ALA A 13 31.14 9.88 -47.79
C ALA A 13 29.86 10.10 -48.61
N ARG A 14 29.59 9.19 -49.56
CA ARG A 14 28.34 9.15 -50.35
C ARG A 14 27.16 8.68 -49.47
N PRO A 15 25.95 9.25 -49.63
CA PRO A 15 24.77 8.80 -48.90
C PRO A 15 24.27 7.45 -49.44
N SER A 16 24.10 6.47 -48.55
CA SER A 16 23.57 5.14 -48.90
C SER A 16 22.04 5.16 -48.92
N LEU A 17 21.48 4.60 -49.99
CA LEU A 17 20.04 4.47 -50.27
C LEU A 17 19.29 3.53 -49.30
N ILE A 18 19.96 2.96 -48.30
CA ILE A 18 19.45 1.88 -47.45
C ILE A 18 18.62 2.40 -46.24
N ARG A 19 18.69 3.70 -45.92
CA ARG A 19 17.96 4.28 -44.77
C ARG A 19 16.45 4.44 -44.99
N GLY A 20 15.95 4.38 -46.22
CA GLY A 20 14.51 4.56 -46.51
C GLY A 20 13.63 3.36 -46.16
N LEU A 21 14.12 2.14 -46.33
CA LEU A 21 13.29 0.93 -46.19
C LEU A 21 13.08 0.52 -44.72
N PHE A 22 14.05 0.76 -43.85
CA PHE A 22 13.95 0.42 -42.42
C PHE A 22 12.95 1.31 -41.66
N GLY A 23 12.78 2.57 -42.09
CA GLY A 23 11.82 3.49 -41.46
C GLY A 23 10.36 3.06 -41.67
N VAL A 24 10.03 2.56 -42.87
CA VAL A 24 8.64 2.19 -43.22
C VAL A 24 8.19 0.92 -42.50
N VAL A 25 9.08 -0.07 -42.35
CA VAL A 25 8.76 -1.32 -41.64
C VAL A 25 8.56 -1.08 -40.13
N LEU A 26 9.36 -0.19 -39.53
CA LEU A 26 9.24 0.14 -38.11
C LEU A 26 7.93 0.87 -37.79
N VAL A 27 7.51 1.82 -38.64
CA VAL A 27 6.24 2.56 -38.44
C VAL A 27 5.03 1.64 -38.59
N ALA A 28 5.04 0.73 -39.58
CA ALA A 28 3.94 -0.23 -39.76
C ALA A 28 3.81 -1.21 -38.58
N SER A 29 4.94 -1.62 -37.98
CA SER A 29 4.94 -2.53 -36.83
C SER A 29 4.45 -1.86 -35.56
N VAL A 30 4.83 -0.60 -35.31
CA VAL A 30 4.34 0.20 -34.17
C VAL A 30 2.84 0.49 -34.29
N MET A 31 2.34 0.79 -35.49
CA MET A 31 0.91 1.03 -35.70
C MET A 31 0.06 -0.22 -35.48
N ASN A 32 0.52 -1.40 -35.90
CA ASN A 32 -0.18 -2.67 -35.62
C ASN A 32 -0.19 -3.00 -34.12
N PHE A 33 0.91 -2.73 -33.41
CA PHE A 33 0.97 -2.94 -31.96
C PHE A 33 0.03 -2.00 -31.21
N LEU A 34 -0.06 -0.73 -31.63
CA LEU A 34 -1.00 0.24 -31.07
C LEU A 34 -2.46 -0.19 -31.31
N PHE A 35 -2.77 -0.72 -32.49
CA PHE A 35 -4.14 -1.13 -32.84
C PHE A 35 -4.59 -2.39 -32.07
N VAL A 36 -3.67 -3.32 -31.79
CA VAL A 36 -3.95 -4.49 -30.94
C VAL A 36 -4.15 -4.06 -29.48
N PHE A 37 -3.36 -3.10 -28.99
CA PHE A 37 -3.51 -2.58 -27.63
C PHE A 37 -4.86 -1.86 -27.43
N LEU A 38 -5.24 -0.99 -28.38
CA LEU A 38 -6.51 -0.26 -28.31
C LEU A 38 -7.74 -1.18 -28.38
N LYS A 39 -7.69 -2.28 -29.15
CA LYS A 39 -8.78 -3.26 -29.17
C LYS A 39 -8.89 -4.10 -27.89
N CYS A 40 -7.79 -4.29 -27.16
CA CYS A 40 -7.79 -5.11 -25.94
C CYS A 40 -8.45 -4.38 -24.76
N GLU A 41 -8.33 -3.05 -24.68
CA GLU A 41 -8.99 -2.26 -23.63
C GLU A 41 -10.52 -2.28 -23.76
N ASP A 42 -11.06 -2.21 -24.97
CA ASP A 42 -12.50 -2.18 -25.21
C ASP A 42 -13.20 -3.51 -24.86
N GLU A 43 -12.59 -4.66 -25.15
CA GLU A 43 -13.19 -5.97 -24.87
C GLU A 43 -13.15 -6.32 -23.38
N VAL A 44 -12.05 -5.99 -22.68
CA VAL A 44 -11.90 -6.28 -21.24
C VAL A 44 -12.81 -5.36 -20.41
N GLY A 45 -12.89 -4.07 -20.75
CA GLY A 45 -13.78 -3.12 -20.08
C GLY A 45 -15.27 -3.48 -20.22
N GLY A 46 -15.67 -3.95 -21.41
CA GLY A 46 -17.06 -4.36 -21.67
C GLY A 46 -17.53 -5.58 -20.87
N GLN A 47 -16.65 -6.57 -20.65
CA GLN A 47 -17.00 -7.76 -19.87
C GLN A 47 -17.09 -7.49 -18.37
N LEU A 48 -16.22 -6.62 -17.83
CA LEU A 48 -16.21 -6.29 -16.41
C LEU A 48 -17.47 -5.51 -16.01
N LYS A 49 -17.90 -4.56 -16.84
CA LYS A 49 -19.12 -3.77 -16.62
C LYS A 49 -20.38 -4.65 -16.58
N LYS A 50 -20.51 -5.62 -17.49
CA LYS A 50 -21.64 -6.57 -17.50
C LYS A 50 -21.68 -7.46 -16.25
N LYS A 51 -20.53 -7.89 -15.73
CA LYS A 51 -20.47 -8.67 -14.47
C LYS A 51 -20.85 -7.82 -13.25
N LEU A 52 -20.41 -6.56 -13.19
CA LEU A 52 -20.78 -5.64 -12.11
C LEU A 52 -22.29 -5.34 -12.09
N GLU A 53 -22.91 -5.16 -13.25
CA GLU A 53 -24.36 -4.96 -13.37
C GLU A 53 -25.16 -6.23 -12.96
N GLN A 54 -24.65 -7.42 -13.27
CA GLN A 54 -25.23 -8.70 -12.79
C GLN A 54 -25.09 -8.88 -11.28
N PHE A 55 -24.00 -8.40 -10.67
CA PHE A 55 -23.83 -8.45 -9.21
C PHE A 55 -24.74 -7.44 -8.49
N SER A 56 -24.96 -6.26 -9.07
CA SER A 56 -25.85 -5.23 -8.51
C SER A 56 -27.32 -5.68 -8.49
N THR A 57 -27.78 -6.35 -9.55
CA THR A 57 -29.18 -6.80 -9.70
C THR A 57 -29.55 -7.99 -8.80
N LYS A 58 -28.58 -8.78 -8.30
CA LYS A 58 -28.84 -9.89 -7.37
C LYS A 58 -28.99 -9.47 -5.91
N LYS A 59 -28.81 -8.20 -5.55
CA LYS A 59 -28.84 -7.74 -4.15
C LYS A 59 -30.22 -7.30 -3.63
N SER A 60 -31.32 -7.60 -4.34
CA SER A 60 -32.68 -7.30 -3.89
C SER A 60 -33.59 -8.51 -3.93
N VAL A 61 -33.19 -9.59 -3.27
CA VAL A 61 -34.15 -10.60 -2.78
C VAL A 61 -34.28 -10.38 -1.29
N HIS A 62 -35.31 -9.62 -0.92
CA HIS A 62 -35.82 -9.61 0.43
C HIS A 62 -36.17 -11.05 0.81
N VAL A 63 -35.35 -11.63 1.69
CA VAL A 63 -35.71 -12.86 2.42
C VAL A 63 -36.81 -12.47 3.40
N ALA A 64 -38.06 -12.62 2.97
CA ALA A 64 -39.19 -12.70 3.87
C ALA A 64 -39.07 -14.03 4.64
N HIS A 65 -38.57 -13.94 5.88
CA HIS A 65 -38.57 -15.07 6.80
C HIS A 65 -40.01 -15.40 7.19
N GLN A 66 -40.59 -16.41 6.53
CA GLN A 66 -41.70 -17.18 7.09
C GLN A 66 -41.15 -18.03 8.23
N ALA A 67 -41.59 -17.71 9.44
CA ALA A 67 -41.36 -18.51 10.63
C ALA A 67 -42.25 -19.75 10.61
N THR A 68 -41.72 -20.86 10.08
CA THR A 68 -42.21 -22.20 10.40
C THR A 68 -41.17 -22.85 11.31
N GLY A 69 -41.57 -23.08 12.56
CA GLY A 69 -40.72 -23.65 13.59
C GLY A 69 -40.25 -25.05 13.19
N ASP A 70 -38.95 -25.18 13.00
CA ASP A 70 -38.26 -26.46 12.99
C ASP A 70 -37.03 -26.32 13.90
N GLY A 71 -36.87 -27.28 14.80
CA GLY A 71 -35.92 -27.31 15.91
C GLY A 71 -34.48 -27.49 15.42
N THR A 72 -33.99 -26.50 14.68
CA THR A 72 -32.64 -26.48 14.14
C THR A 72 -31.67 -25.99 15.20
N ASN A 73 -30.71 -26.86 15.54
CA ASN A 73 -29.52 -26.55 16.33
C ASN A 73 -28.90 -25.23 15.83
N GLN A 74 -29.21 -24.12 16.50
CA GLN A 74 -28.55 -22.84 16.23
C GLN A 74 -27.09 -22.99 16.61
N LYS A 75 -26.25 -23.17 15.59
CA LYS A 75 -24.80 -23.19 15.73
C LYS A 75 -24.41 -21.83 16.32
N GLU A 76 -24.03 -21.83 17.59
CA GLU A 76 -23.64 -20.65 18.35
C GLU A 76 -22.65 -19.84 17.53
N VAL A 77 -23.06 -18.64 17.12
CA VAL A 77 -22.19 -17.75 16.33
C VAL A 77 -21.08 -17.30 17.27
N SER A 78 -19.88 -17.83 17.05
CA SER A 78 -18.66 -17.46 17.76
C SER A 78 -18.54 -15.95 17.85
N LYS A 79 -18.56 -15.41 19.08
CA LYS A 79 -18.35 -13.98 19.32
C LYS A 79 -16.90 -13.62 18.96
N ALA A 80 -16.71 -12.53 18.21
CA ALA A 80 -15.38 -12.03 17.87
C ALA A 80 -14.59 -11.66 19.14
N LYS A 81 -13.30 -12.00 19.17
CA LYS A 81 -12.38 -11.64 20.25
C LYS A 81 -12.17 -10.12 20.31
N ALA A 82 -11.99 -9.48 19.17
CA ALA A 82 -11.91 -8.04 19.00
C ALA A 82 -12.18 -7.66 17.53
N THR A 83 -12.33 -6.36 17.27
CA THR A 83 -12.37 -5.77 15.92
C THR A 83 -11.02 -5.14 15.62
N ILE A 84 -10.41 -5.51 14.48
CA ILE A 84 -9.14 -4.95 14.01
C ILE A 84 -9.43 -3.89 12.94
N ALA A 85 -8.80 -2.72 13.06
CA ALA A 85 -8.89 -1.70 12.02
C ALA A 85 -7.95 -2.04 10.87
N TYR A 86 -8.46 -2.02 9.65
CA TYR A 86 -7.70 -2.12 8.41
C TYR A 86 -7.76 -0.76 7.70
N ALA A 87 -6.65 -0.05 7.73
CA ALA A 87 -6.52 1.30 7.23
C ALA A 87 -5.84 1.34 5.85
N VAL A 88 -6.26 2.30 5.02
CA VAL A 88 -5.63 2.65 3.74
C VAL A 88 -5.43 4.16 3.65
N SER A 89 -4.54 4.60 2.78
CA SER A 89 -4.28 6.03 2.51
C SER A 89 -4.69 6.41 1.10
N VAL A 90 -5.39 7.54 0.96
CA VAL A 90 -5.82 8.07 -0.35
C VAL A 90 -5.37 9.52 -0.45
N THR A 91 -4.31 9.76 -1.22
CA THR A 91 -3.61 11.07 -1.27
C THR A 91 -4.00 11.93 -2.49
N GLY A 92 -4.64 11.34 -3.49
CA GLY A 92 -5.23 12.03 -4.63
C GLY A 92 -6.30 11.21 -5.36
N CYS A 93 -7.15 11.86 -6.14
CA CYS A 93 -8.16 11.23 -6.99
C CYS A 93 -7.66 11.04 -8.43
N ALA A 94 -6.45 10.52 -8.62
CA ALA A 94 -5.83 10.42 -9.95
C ALA A 94 -6.83 9.97 -11.03
N ALA A 95 -6.66 10.43 -12.28
CA ALA A 95 -7.57 10.17 -13.41
C ALA A 95 -7.88 8.68 -13.68
N ALA A 96 -7.16 7.76 -13.01
CA ALA A 96 -7.48 6.35 -12.88
C ALA A 96 -8.26 6.03 -11.58
N SER A 97 -9.32 6.79 -11.26
CA SER A 97 -10.18 6.55 -10.09
C SER A 97 -10.66 5.10 -10.02
N ASP A 98 -10.83 4.47 -11.19
CA ASP A 98 -11.27 3.10 -11.32
C ASP A 98 -10.27 2.09 -10.74
N ASN A 99 -8.97 2.26 -10.99
CA ASN A 99 -7.96 1.33 -10.47
C ASN A 99 -7.83 1.42 -8.96
N LEU A 100 -7.87 2.64 -8.42
CA LEU A 100 -7.75 2.88 -6.98
C LEU A 100 -8.96 2.30 -6.22
N VAL A 101 -10.17 2.48 -6.75
CA VAL A 101 -11.40 1.91 -6.18
C VAL A 101 -11.44 0.39 -6.36
N GLN A 102 -10.95 -0.15 -7.47
CA GLN A 102 -10.82 -1.60 -7.67
C GLN A 102 -9.85 -2.22 -6.66
N GLY A 103 -8.69 -1.60 -6.44
CA GLY A 103 -7.72 -2.01 -5.41
C GLY A 103 -8.37 -2.04 -4.02
N ALA A 104 -9.07 -0.97 -3.65
CA ALA A 104 -9.82 -0.91 -2.39
C ALA A 104 -10.89 -2.01 -2.29
N ALA A 105 -11.64 -2.28 -3.36
CA ALA A 105 -12.66 -3.32 -3.38
C ALA A 105 -12.05 -4.73 -3.20
N VAL A 106 -10.95 -5.02 -3.90
CA VAL A 106 -10.22 -6.30 -3.80
C VAL A 106 -9.64 -6.47 -2.40
N LEU A 107 -8.97 -5.44 -1.89
CA LEU A 107 -8.39 -5.45 -0.55
C LEU A 107 -9.47 -5.67 0.52
N GLY A 108 -10.52 -4.84 0.54
CA GLY A 108 -11.61 -4.96 1.50
C GLY A 108 -12.30 -6.33 1.45
N HIS A 109 -12.49 -6.90 0.25
CA HIS A 109 -13.03 -8.25 0.10
C HIS A 109 -12.09 -9.32 0.69
N SER A 110 -10.78 -9.21 0.44
CA SER A 110 -9.79 -10.16 0.95
C SER A 110 -9.67 -10.13 2.48
N VAL A 111 -9.79 -8.94 3.08
CA VAL A 111 -9.87 -8.74 4.54
C VAL A 111 -11.11 -9.45 5.09
N ARG A 112 -12.28 -9.24 4.48
CA ARG A 112 -13.52 -9.92 4.89
C ARG A 112 -13.38 -11.44 4.83
N LEU A 113 -12.82 -11.98 3.75
CA LEU A 113 -12.57 -13.42 3.60
C LEU A 113 -11.58 -13.98 4.62
N SER A 114 -10.72 -13.12 5.19
CA SER A 114 -9.74 -13.48 6.22
C SER A 114 -10.20 -13.16 7.64
N SER A 115 -11.47 -12.82 7.82
CA SER A 115 -12.07 -12.46 9.12
C SER A 115 -13.07 -13.50 9.61
N ILE A 116 -13.61 -13.29 10.82
CA ILE A 116 -14.67 -14.12 11.41
C ILE A 116 -15.97 -14.13 10.58
N GLU A 117 -16.20 -13.13 9.71
CA GLU A 117 -17.34 -13.13 8.80
C GLU A 117 -17.30 -14.25 7.76
N ASN A 118 -16.12 -14.83 7.52
CA ASN A 118 -15.96 -16.05 6.75
C ASN A 118 -15.66 -17.22 7.70
N PRO A 119 -16.64 -18.08 8.04
CA PRO A 119 -16.43 -19.20 8.97
C PRO A 119 -15.31 -20.15 8.56
N SER A 120 -14.99 -20.23 7.26
CA SER A 120 -13.91 -21.07 6.73
C SER A 120 -12.51 -20.48 6.93
N SER A 121 -12.39 -19.20 7.32
CA SER A 121 -11.10 -18.55 7.57
C SER A 121 -10.44 -19.06 8.85
N GLY A 122 -11.24 -19.49 9.83
CA GLY A 122 -10.79 -19.83 11.17
C GLY A 122 -10.37 -18.63 12.02
N SER A 123 -10.58 -17.40 11.53
CA SER A 123 -10.24 -16.19 12.29
C SER A 123 -11.18 -15.97 13.47
N LYS A 124 -10.62 -15.46 14.56
CA LYS A 124 -11.34 -15.06 15.78
C LYS A 124 -11.69 -13.57 15.79
N TYR A 125 -11.21 -12.82 14.79
CA TYR A 125 -11.26 -11.37 14.78
C TYR A 125 -12.26 -10.85 13.76
N ASN A 126 -12.98 -9.81 14.14
CA ASN A 126 -13.74 -9.01 13.19
C ASN A 126 -12.84 -7.90 12.60
N TYR A 127 -13.32 -7.21 11.58
CA TYR A 127 -12.58 -6.14 10.92
C TYR A 127 -13.40 -4.85 10.82
N HIS A 128 -12.70 -3.72 10.68
CA HIS A 128 -13.28 -2.44 10.32
C HIS A 128 -12.42 -1.77 9.26
N LEU A 129 -13.00 -1.38 8.13
CA LEU A 129 -12.29 -0.75 7.03
C LEU A 129 -12.26 0.77 7.22
N ILE A 130 -11.08 1.37 7.19
CA ILE A 130 -10.87 2.82 7.38
C ILE A 130 -10.06 3.36 6.19
N ALA A 131 -10.47 4.49 5.64
CA ALA A 131 -9.72 5.20 4.61
C ALA A 131 -9.32 6.58 5.13
N PHE A 132 -8.02 6.80 5.32
CA PHE A 132 -7.47 8.13 5.54
C PHE A 132 -7.39 8.86 4.21
N VAL A 133 -8.22 9.88 4.02
CA VAL A 133 -8.34 10.60 2.76
C VAL A 133 -7.74 11.99 2.92
N HIS A 134 -6.69 12.29 2.15
CA HIS A 134 -6.14 13.62 2.09
C HIS A 134 -7.18 14.60 1.48
N PRO A 135 -7.24 15.88 1.86
CA PRO A 135 -8.25 16.81 1.32
C PRO A 135 -8.24 16.95 -0.20
N GLN A 136 -7.07 16.79 -0.83
CA GLN A 136 -6.94 16.74 -2.30
C GLN A 136 -7.63 15.51 -2.94
N ALA A 137 -7.89 14.46 -2.16
CA ALA A 137 -8.61 13.27 -2.56
C ALA A 137 -10.09 13.25 -2.12
N LYS A 138 -10.61 14.34 -1.55
CA LYS A 138 -11.98 14.40 -1.04
C LYS A 138 -13.04 14.12 -2.13
N ALA A 139 -12.79 14.53 -3.37
CA ALA A 139 -13.76 14.38 -4.46
C ALA A 139 -14.13 12.90 -4.75
N CYS A 140 -13.21 11.96 -4.53
CA CYS A 140 -13.39 10.53 -4.76
C CYS A 140 -13.66 9.72 -3.48
N SER A 141 -13.74 10.37 -2.32
CA SER A 141 -13.92 9.66 -1.03
C SER A 141 -15.22 8.88 -0.96
N HIS A 142 -16.29 9.39 -1.59
CA HIS A 142 -17.60 8.75 -1.62
C HIS A 142 -17.59 7.35 -2.28
N LEU A 143 -16.56 7.03 -3.08
CA LEU A 143 -16.39 5.71 -3.68
C LEU A 143 -15.95 4.68 -2.63
N PHE A 144 -15.16 5.10 -1.63
CA PHE A 144 -14.72 4.26 -0.51
C PHE A 144 -15.87 3.97 0.45
N GLU A 145 -16.72 4.95 0.73
CA GLU A 145 -17.93 4.78 1.56
C GLU A 145 -18.85 3.71 0.96
N LYS A 146 -19.03 3.71 -0.37
CA LYS A 146 -19.79 2.68 -1.09
C LYS A 146 -19.20 1.27 -0.95
N LEU A 147 -17.90 1.16 -0.72
CA LEU A 147 -17.19 -0.09 -0.47
C LEU A 147 -17.20 -0.51 1.01
N GLY A 148 -17.80 0.30 1.89
CA GLY A 148 -17.89 0.02 3.33
C GLY A 148 -16.70 0.50 4.15
N TYR A 149 -15.87 1.40 3.61
CA TYR A 149 -14.83 2.08 4.38
C TYR A 149 -15.43 3.26 5.15
N GLU A 150 -15.05 3.42 6.41
CA GLU A 150 -15.17 4.69 7.12
C GLU A 150 -14.14 5.68 6.56
N VAL A 151 -14.59 6.81 6.06
CA VAL A 151 -13.71 7.85 5.51
C VAL A 151 -13.33 8.85 6.59
N LEU A 152 -12.03 8.96 6.84
CA LEU A 152 -11.44 9.95 7.73
C LEU A 152 -10.63 10.96 6.92
N ILE A 153 -11.19 12.15 6.68
CA ILE A 153 -10.46 13.21 5.99
C ILE A 153 -9.38 13.78 6.92
N ARG A 154 -8.11 13.77 6.49
CA ARG A 154 -6.95 14.19 7.29
C ARG A 154 -5.89 14.88 6.43
N GLU A 155 -5.40 16.04 6.87
CA GLU A 155 -4.17 16.66 6.34
C GLU A 155 -2.95 15.83 6.75
N THR A 156 -1.78 16.07 6.13
CA THR A 156 -0.53 15.45 6.56
C THR A 156 -0.22 15.79 8.02
N PRO A 157 0.36 14.86 8.81
CA PRO A 157 0.64 15.11 10.22
C PRO A 157 1.76 16.14 10.44
N ILE A 158 2.49 16.51 9.38
CA ILE A 158 3.52 17.54 9.39
C ILE A 158 3.25 18.57 8.30
N ASN A 159 3.77 19.78 8.50
CA ASN A 159 3.96 20.76 7.44
C ASN A 159 5.42 20.72 7.00
N VAL A 160 5.66 20.55 5.69
CA VAL A 160 7.01 20.44 5.12
C VAL A 160 7.87 21.65 5.49
N SER A 161 7.28 22.85 5.55
CA SER A 161 8.03 24.07 5.88
C SER A 161 8.63 24.06 7.31
N ASP A 162 8.12 23.23 8.21
CA ASP A 162 8.56 23.11 9.60
C ASP A 162 9.73 22.10 9.78
N ILE A 163 10.07 21.33 8.75
CA ILE A 163 11.16 20.34 8.80
C ILE A 163 12.50 21.04 8.98
N ARG A 164 13.20 20.87 10.10
CA ARG A 164 14.41 21.62 10.48
C ARG A 164 15.60 21.40 9.53
N ASN A 165 15.75 20.19 8.99
CA ASN A 165 16.80 19.89 8.02
C ASN A 165 16.47 20.42 6.62
N GLU A 166 17.23 21.40 6.13
CA GLU A 166 16.98 22.05 4.84
C GLU A 166 17.09 21.12 3.63
N VAL A 167 18.06 20.19 3.64
CA VAL A 167 18.26 19.23 2.55
C VAL A 167 17.07 18.28 2.47
N TYR A 168 16.71 17.68 3.59
CA TYR A 168 15.56 16.78 3.66
C TYR A 168 14.25 17.50 3.30
N ARG A 169 14.05 18.71 3.81
CA ARG A 169 12.90 19.57 3.46
C ARG A 169 12.78 19.80 1.95
N ALA A 170 13.90 20.08 1.28
CA ALA A 170 13.92 20.33 -0.16
C ALA A 170 13.67 19.09 -1.01
N ASP A 171 13.91 17.90 -0.47
CA ASP A 171 13.85 16.64 -1.21
C ASP A 171 12.55 15.86 -0.97
N ILE A 172 11.94 15.99 0.21
CA ILE A 172 10.79 15.18 0.61
C ILE A 172 9.57 15.32 -0.33
N ALA A 173 9.31 16.53 -0.80
CA ALA A 173 8.22 16.82 -1.73
C ALA A 173 8.50 16.31 -3.16
N LYS A 174 9.75 15.96 -3.47
CA LYS A 174 10.17 15.43 -4.77
C LYS A 174 10.23 13.90 -4.79
N GLN A 175 10.14 13.25 -3.63
CA GLN A 175 10.13 11.79 -3.54
C GLN A 175 8.94 11.23 -4.29
N SER A 176 9.15 10.11 -4.99
CA SER A 176 8.20 9.58 -5.95
C SER A 176 6.90 9.04 -5.29
N CYS A 177 5.84 8.89 -6.12
CA CYS A 177 4.47 8.47 -5.78
C CYS A 177 3.63 9.46 -4.95
N CYS A 178 4.05 9.81 -3.72
CA CYS A 178 3.20 10.53 -2.76
C CYS A 178 3.89 11.66 -1.97
N GLY A 179 5.22 11.75 -1.98
CA GLY A 179 5.99 12.76 -1.23
C GLY A 179 5.65 12.76 0.27
N GLU A 180 5.46 13.93 0.85
CA GLU A 180 5.07 14.12 2.26
C GLU A 180 3.71 13.51 2.62
N LYS A 181 2.83 13.31 1.63
CA LYS A 181 1.49 12.76 1.86
C LYS A 181 1.52 11.31 2.29
N GLU A 182 2.64 10.62 2.07
CA GLU A 182 2.89 9.28 2.58
C GLU A 182 2.77 9.20 4.12
N PHE A 183 3.05 10.31 4.82
CA PHE A 183 2.93 10.34 6.29
C PHE A 183 1.51 10.30 6.82
N ILE A 184 0.49 10.41 5.96
CA ILE A 184 -0.90 10.20 6.38
C ILE A 184 -1.11 8.79 6.98
N LYS A 185 -0.26 7.82 6.62
CA LYS A 185 -0.21 6.48 7.23
C LYS A 185 -0.02 6.51 8.74
N LEU A 186 0.63 7.54 9.29
CA LEU A 186 0.88 7.68 10.72
C LEU A 186 -0.40 7.85 11.54
N TYR A 187 -1.51 8.32 10.96
CA TYR A 187 -2.79 8.39 11.69
C TYR A 187 -3.29 7.02 12.17
N SER A 188 -2.73 5.91 11.67
CA SER A 188 -2.95 4.58 12.23
C SER A 188 -2.65 4.51 13.73
N TYR A 189 -1.67 5.27 14.21
CA TYR A 189 -1.33 5.34 15.64
C TYR A 189 -2.38 6.09 16.47
N THR A 190 -3.26 6.86 15.85
CA THR A 190 -4.30 7.66 16.53
C THR A 190 -5.63 6.92 16.72
N LEU A 191 -5.78 5.74 16.12
CA LEU A 191 -7.01 4.93 16.20
C LEU A 191 -7.05 4.10 17.49
N THR A 192 -7.01 4.76 18.65
CA THR A 192 -6.86 4.13 19.96
C THR A 192 -8.06 3.30 20.42
N ASP A 193 -9.19 3.37 19.72
CA ASP A 193 -10.36 2.52 19.95
C ASP A 193 -10.15 1.08 19.46
N TYR A 194 -9.09 0.82 18.70
CA TYR A 194 -8.73 -0.50 18.20
C TYR A 194 -7.50 -1.05 18.92
N PRO A 195 -7.47 -2.34 19.27
CA PRO A 195 -6.30 -2.94 19.90
C PRO A 195 -5.12 -3.07 18.92
N VAL A 196 -5.40 -3.19 17.62
CA VAL A 196 -4.43 -3.27 16.53
C VAL A 196 -5.00 -2.57 15.30
N VAL A 197 -4.13 -1.90 14.54
CA VAL A 197 -4.43 -1.33 13.22
C VAL A 197 -3.46 -1.92 12.20
N VAL A 198 -3.99 -2.39 11.07
CA VAL A 198 -3.24 -2.88 9.91
C VAL A 198 -3.37 -1.83 8.80
N HIS A 199 -2.30 -1.10 8.51
CA HIS A 199 -2.23 -0.18 7.38
C HIS A 199 -1.66 -0.90 6.14
N LEU A 200 -2.41 -0.85 5.05
CA LEU A 200 -2.03 -1.48 3.79
C LEU A 200 -2.12 -0.50 2.62
N ASP A 201 -1.23 -0.65 1.65
CA ASP A 201 -1.41 -0.03 0.34
C ASP A 201 -2.53 -0.72 -0.43
N LEU A 202 -3.16 0.02 -1.35
CA LEU A 202 -4.30 -0.45 -2.13
C LEU A 202 -3.94 -1.51 -3.19
N ASP A 203 -2.66 -1.77 -3.39
CA ASP A 203 -2.12 -2.82 -4.25
C ASP A 203 -1.80 -4.11 -3.47
N SER A 204 -2.30 -4.23 -2.22
CA SER A 204 -2.14 -5.42 -1.38
C SER A 204 -3.38 -6.33 -1.38
N VAL A 205 -3.17 -7.61 -1.03
CA VAL A 205 -4.24 -8.60 -0.82
C VAL A 205 -3.96 -9.45 0.42
N VAL A 206 -4.99 -9.71 1.22
CA VAL A 206 -4.90 -10.57 2.42
C VAL A 206 -5.34 -11.99 2.07
N LEU A 207 -4.41 -12.94 2.12
CA LEU A 207 -4.67 -14.34 1.74
C LEU A 207 -5.02 -15.24 2.92
N LYS A 208 -4.64 -14.84 4.14
CA LYS A 208 -4.88 -15.60 5.38
C LYS A 208 -5.09 -14.63 6.55
N PRO A 209 -5.83 -15.05 7.59
CA PRO A 209 -5.95 -14.27 8.82
C PRO A 209 -4.58 -14.02 9.46
N PHE A 210 -4.43 -12.86 10.09
CA PHE A 210 -3.25 -12.48 10.87
C PHE A 210 -3.43 -12.77 12.37
N ASP A 211 -4.29 -13.72 12.73
CA ASP A 211 -4.66 -14.05 14.11
C ASP A 211 -3.46 -14.24 15.05
N ASP A 212 -2.42 -14.96 14.61
CA ASP A 212 -1.22 -15.16 15.41
C ASP A 212 -0.50 -13.83 15.70
N LEU A 213 -0.42 -12.97 14.69
CA LEU A 213 0.15 -11.62 14.81
C LEU A 213 -0.66 -10.81 15.83
N PHE A 214 -1.98 -10.80 15.71
CA PHE A 214 -2.86 -10.07 16.65
C PHE A 214 -2.76 -10.61 18.07
N ASP A 215 -2.83 -11.94 18.24
CA ASP A 215 -2.69 -12.61 19.54
C ASP A 215 -1.34 -12.24 20.20
N SER A 216 -0.26 -12.11 19.43
CA SER A 216 1.05 -11.72 19.97
C SER A 216 1.15 -10.28 20.47
N MET A 217 0.34 -9.37 19.90
CA MET A 217 0.31 -7.95 20.27
C MET A 217 -0.68 -7.69 21.41
N ILE A 218 -1.80 -8.42 21.43
CA ILE A 218 -2.90 -8.24 22.38
C ILE A 218 -2.66 -9.01 23.68
N ASP A 219 -2.26 -10.28 23.59
CA ASP A 219 -2.17 -11.17 24.78
C ASP A 219 -0.81 -11.07 25.50
N GLY A 220 0.10 -10.20 25.01
CA GLY A 220 1.35 -9.88 25.69
C GLY A 220 2.43 -10.98 25.63
N PRO A 221 3.44 -10.94 26.52
CA PRO A 221 4.63 -11.77 26.42
C PRO A 221 4.41 -13.27 26.57
N SER A 222 3.31 -13.67 27.24
CA SER A 222 2.95 -15.07 27.46
C SER A 222 2.11 -15.67 26.32
N ALA A 223 1.77 -14.89 25.30
CA ALA A 223 0.94 -15.34 24.18
C ALA A 223 1.58 -16.55 23.46
N PRO A 224 0.89 -17.70 23.34
CA PRO A 224 1.40 -18.85 22.60
C PRO A 224 1.75 -18.54 21.14
N ALA A 225 1.06 -17.56 20.54
CA ALA A 225 1.28 -17.10 19.18
C ALA A 225 2.67 -16.51 18.94
N ARG A 226 3.34 -15.97 19.98
CA ARG A 226 4.71 -15.43 19.84
C ARG A 226 5.74 -16.45 19.38
N LYS A 227 5.48 -17.75 19.58
CA LYS A 227 6.35 -18.83 19.08
C LYS A 227 6.19 -19.09 17.57
N ARG A 228 5.12 -18.58 16.95
CA ARG A 228 4.78 -18.79 15.54
C ARG A 228 5.12 -17.60 14.65
N ILE A 229 5.55 -16.48 15.23
CA ILE A 229 5.87 -15.27 14.48
C ILE A 229 7.38 -15.16 14.28
N PRO A 230 7.84 -14.84 13.05
CA PRO A 230 9.24 -14.60 12.80
C PRO A 230 9.74 -13.34 13.51
N VAL A 231 10.96 -13.42 14.05
CA VAL A 231 11.73 -12.26 14.54
C VAL A 231 12.93 -12.04 13.63
N MET A 232 13.48 -10.82 13.65
CA MET A 232 14.70 -10.52 12.90
C MET A 232 15.82 -11.49 13.35
N PRO A 233 16.57 -12.10 12.41
CA PRO A 233 17.66 -12.99 12.75
C PRO A 233 18.62 -12.37 13.77
N GLY A 234 18.90 -13.10 14.85
CA GLY A 234 19.78 -12.65 15.94
C GLY A 234 19.17 -11.61 16.89
N SER A 235 17.90 -11.22 16.72
CA SER A 235 17.21 -10.33 17.65
C SER A 235 16.28 -11.11 18.59
N PRO A 236 16.20 -10.76 19.89
CA PRO A 236 15.22 -11.35 20.79
C PRO A 236 13.80 -10.87 20.45
N MET A 237 12.79 -11.67 20.78
CA MET A 237 11.40 -11.21 20.77
C MET A 237 11.21 -10.15 21.87
N PRO A 238 10.75 -8.92 21.56
CA PRO A 238 10.57 -7.86 22.56
C PRO A 238 9.41 -8.19 23.50
N ASP A 239 9.47 -7.76 24.77
CA ASP A 239 8.42 -8.02 25.77
C ASP A 239 7.04 -7.55 25.31
N ALA A 240 6.98 -6.39 24.67
CA ALA A 240 5.79 -5.87 23.99
C ALA A 240 6.06 -5.67 22.50
N VAL A 241 5.08 -6.03 21.67
CA VAL A 241 5.15 -5.78 20.22
C VAL A 241 4.23 -4.61 19.88
N HIS A 242 4.82 -3.45 19.65
CA HIS A 242 4.09 -2.23 19.30
C HIS A 242 3.90 -2.06 17.79
N ALA A 243 4.76 -2.68 16.98
CA ALA A 243 4.62 -2.67 15.53
C ALA A 243 5.18 -3.94 14.88
N PHE A 244 4.58 -4.34 13.76
CA PHE A 244 5.12 -5.26 12.78
C PHE A 244 5.19 -4.58 11.42
N PHE A 245 6.25 -4.87 10.68
CA PHE A 245 6.49 -4.34 9.35
C PHE A 245 7.34 -5.34 8.57
N THR A 246 7.28 -5.23 7.25
CA THR A 246 8.13 -6.01 6.36
C THR A 246 9.42 -5.27 6.08
N ARG A 247 10.51 -6.03 5.91
CA ARG A 247 11.79 -5.49 5.46
C ARG A 247 11.89 -5.63 3.95
N ASP A 248 12.40 -4.60 3.29
CA ASP A 248 12.73 -4.64 1.87
C ASP A 248 14.23 -4.86 1.69
N TYR A 249 14.59 -6.10 1.33
CA TYR A 249 15.96 -6.50 1.06
C TYR A 249 16.42 -6.14 -0.36
N ASN A 250 15.49 -5.83 -1.27
CA ASN A 250 15.81 -5.46 -2.66
C ASN A 250 16.15 -3.98 -2.77
N MET A 251 15.67 -3.15 -1.83
CA MET A 251 15.91 -1.72 -1.82
C MET A 251 17.07 -1.28 -0.93
N VAL A 252 17.94 -2.19 -0.43
CA VAL A 252 19.07 -1.80 0.43
C VAL A 252 20.42 -2.06 -0.23
N ASN A 253 21.38 -1.15 -0.03
CA ASN A 253 22.79 -1.38 -0.33
C ASN A 253 23.31 -2.65 0.34
N LEU A 254 24.16 -3.41 -0.35
CA LEU A 254 24.84 -4.58 0.21
C LEU A 254 25.66 -4.19 1.45
N GLY A 255 25.60 -5.01 2.50
CA GLY A 255 26.38 -4.83 3.73
C GLY A 255 25.68 -4.04 4.85
N HIS A 256 24.46 -3.53 4.64
CA HIS A 256 23.69 -2.89 5.71
C HIS A 256 23.12 -3.92 6.68
N LYS A 257 23.37 -3.73 7.98
CA LYS A 257 22.84 -4.59 9.06
C LYS A 257 21.32 -4.53 9.16
N HIS A 258 20.73 -3.36 8.90
CA HIS A 258 19.30 -3.12 9.01
C HIS A 258 18.73 -2.80 7.63
N PRO A 259 18.10 -3.77 6.95
CA PRO A 259 17.48 -3.53 5.66
C PRO A 259 16.36 -2.52 5.77
N GLY A 260 15.96 -1.97 4.62
CA GLY A 260 14.86 -1.04 4.53
C GLY A 260 13.55 -1.56 5.10
N MET A 261 12.60 -0.68 5.43
CA MET A 261 11.22 -1.08 5.72
C MET A 261 10.35 -0.81 4.50
N GLN A 262 9.45 -1.73 4.16
CA GLN A 262 8.48 -1.51 3.09
C GLN A 262 7.29 -0.74 3.68
N GLY A 263 6.93 0.38 3.07
CA GLY A 263 5.93 1.32 3.61
C GLY A 263 4.47 0.90 3.41
N GLY A 264 4.20 -0.10 2.59
CA GLY A 264 2.85 -0.56 2.24
C GLY A 264 2.28 -1.66 3.14
N PHE A 265 3.05 -2.14 4.12
CA PHE A 265 2.58 -3.07 5.14
C PHE A 265 3.07 -2.62 6.52
N LEU A 266 2.15 -2.14 7.33
CA LEU A 266 2.43 -1.70 8.69
C LEU A 266 1.31 -2.20 9.61
N VAL A 267 1.65 -2.94 10.66
CA VAL A 267 0.70 -3.30 11.73
C VAL A 267 1.16 -2.63 13.01
N VAL A 268 0.27 -1.91 13.69
CA VAL A 268 0.61 -1.13 14.88
C VAL A 268 -0.37 -1.39 16.00
N LYS A 269 0.15 -1.31 17.23
CA LYS A 269 -0.65 -1.08 18.42
C LYS A 269 -0.80 0.45 18.55
N PRO A 270 -2.00 1.02 18.37
CA PRO A 270 -2.18 2.46 18.38
C PRO A 270 -1.69 3.10 19.69
N ASN A 271 -0.96 4.20 19.56
CA ASN A 271 -0.46 4.99 20.67
C ASN A 271 -0.19 6.42 20.17
N THR A 272 -0.89 7.40 20.74
CA THR A 272 -0.73 8.80 20.37
C THR A 272 0.66 9.35 20.72
N GLU A 273 1.32 8.84 21.76
CA GLU A 273 2.70 9.25 22.09
C GLU A 273 3.67 8.87 20.98
N TYR A 274 3.53 7.68 20.40
CA TYR A 274 4.33 7.26 19.25
C TYR A 274 4.01 8.05 17.99
N PHE A 275 2.75 8.42 17.78
CA PHE A 275 2.38 9.33 16.69
C PHE A 275 3.15 10.66 16.78
N GLU A 276 3.16 11.26 17.97
CA GLU A 276 3.87 12.51 18.24
C GLU A 276 5.39 12.34 18.08
N GLU A 277 5.95 11.23 18.59
CA GLU A 277 7.37 10.91 18.43
C GLU A 277 7.78 10.79 16.96
N TYR A 278 7.01 10.06 16.14
CA TYR A 278 7.27 9.94 14.71
C TYR A 278 7.15 11.28 13.99
N ARG A 279 6.18 12.12 14.40
CA ARG A 279 6.03 13.47 13.85
C ARG A 279 7.26 14.31 14.15
N GLU A 280 7.72 14.33 15.40
CA GLU A 280 8.91 15.09 15.80
C GLU A 280 10.19 14.57 15.13
N LEU A 281 10.32 13.25 14.96
CA LEU A 281 11.40 12.67 14.17
C LEU A 281 11.39 13.25 12.76
N ILE A 282 10.27 13.18 12.04
CA ILE A 282 10.17 13.73 10.67
C ILE A 282 10.51 15.23 10.63
N LEU A 283 10.03 16.01 11.62
CA LEU A 283 10.32 17.43 11.73
C LEU A 283 11.80 17.71 12.03
N GLU A 284 12.51 16.85 12.77
CA GLU A 284 13.97 16.94 12.92
C GLU A 284 14.65 16.77 11.55
N GLY A 285 14.16 15.81 10.76
CA GLY A 285 14.64 15.59 9.39
C GLY A 285 16.07 15.05 9.31
N ASN A 286 16.52 14.29 10.32
CA ASN A 286 17.85 13.65 10.34
C ASN A 286 17.91 12.43 9.40
N PHE A 287 17.53 12.64 8.15
CA PHE A 287 17.64 11.69 7.05
C PHE A 287 18.87 12.03 6.20
N LYS A 288 19.74 11.05 6.00
CA LYS A 288 20.97 11.20 5.20
C LYS A 288 20.81 10.41 3.91
N ALA A 289 20.86 11.08 2.76
CA ALA A 289 20.79 10.42 1.46
C ALA A 289 21.82 9.28 1.38
N GLY A 290 21.40 8.10 0.93
CA GLY A 290 22.23 6.89 0.84
C GLY A 290 22.56 6.19 2.18
N ALA A 291 22.28 6.81 3.33
CA ALA A 291 22.53 6.22 4.65
C ALA A 291 21.26 6.07 5.53
N GLY A 292 20.15 6.71 5.13
CA GLY A 292 18.86 6.62 5.82
C GLY A 292 18.77 7.47 7.10
N TRP A 293 17.83 7.09 7.97
CA TRP A 293 17.56 7.78 9.23
C TRP A 293 18.72 7.65 10.21
N ASN A 294 19.21 8.79 10.71
CA ASN A 294 20.38 8.92 11.58
C ASN A 294 21.65 8.24 11.01
N GLY A 295 21.68 7.96 9.70
CA GLY A 295 22.73 7.15 9.06
C GLY A 295 22.81 5.69 9.53
N THR A 296 21.77 5.18 10.20
CA THR A 296 21.75 3.83 10.79
C THR A 296 20.67 2.95 10.17
N TYR A 297 19.50 3.53 9.89
CA TYR A 297 18.33 2.81 9.40
C TYR A 297 18.02 3.22 7.96
N GLY A 298 18.40 2.38 6.99
CA GLY A 298 18.16 2.60 5.57
C GLY A 298 19.42 2.49 4.73
N GLY A 299 19.46 3.29 3.65
CA GLY A 299 20.42 3.20 2.57
C GLY A 299 19.74 2.68 1.30
N TYR A 300 18.75 3.45 0.83
CA TYR A 300 17.78 3.02 -0.15
C TYR A 300 18.14 3.43 -1.59
N PHE A 301 17.66 2.62 -2.54
CA PHE A 301 17.47 3.02 -3.92
C PHE A 301 15.97 3.18 -4.16
N GLY A 302 15.49 4.38 -4.54
CA GLY A 302 14.07 4.63 -4.81
C GLY A 302 13.69 6.08 -4.58
#